data_AF-A0A932DMA4-F1
#
_entry.id   AF-A0A932DMA4-F1
#
_cell.length_a   1.000
_cell.length_b   1.000
_cell.length_c   1.000
_cell.angle_alpha   90.00
_cell.angle_beta   90.00
_cell.angle_gamma   90.00
#
_symmetry.space_group_name_H-M   'P 1'
#
loop_
_entity.id
_entity.type
_entity.pdbx_description
1 polymer ?
#
loop_
_entity_poly.entity_id
_entity_poly.type
_entity_poly.pdbx_seq_one_letter_code
_entity_poly.pdbx_strand_id
1 'polypeptide(L)'
;MTIPQPVIGVGALLIGLLLTFILPPGRRGRYALLGSIAVFVLWVVAAFYLWPLDPRNGWNWVLPGVIAGAVAVIIRDIRRWARYFQNLSYRVRHPYYWYSRFRASRRRRR
;
A
#
# COMPACT_ATOMS: atom_id res chain seq x y z
N MET A 1 -3.57 -30.06 -12.22
CA MET A 1 -3.47 -28.94 -13.18
C MET A 1 -2.43 -27.97 -12.66
N THR A 2 -1.29 -27.82 -13.35
CA THR A 2 -0.24 -26.86 -13.01
C THR A 2 -0.64 -25.49 -13.56
N ILE A 3 -0.72 -24.49 -12.69
CA ILE A 3 -1.00 -23.12 -13.13
C ILE A 3 0.26 -22.61 -13.85
N PRO A 4 0.14 -22.07 -15.07
CA PRO A 4 1.30 -21.55 -15.79
C PRO A 4 1.94 -20.40 -15.00
N GLN A 5 3.26 -20.46 -14.82
CA GLN A 5 4.08 -19.45 -14.14
C GLN A 5 3.78 -17.99 -14.53
N PRO A 6 3.60 -17.63 -15.83
CA PRO A 6 3.26 -16.25 -16.18
C PRO A 6 1.91 -15.80 -15.60
N VAL A 7 0.93 -16.70 -15.44
CA VAL A 7 -0.37 -16.36 -14.85
C VAL A 7 -0.22 -16.03 -13.36
N ILE A 8 0.68 -16.70 -12.65
CA ILE A 8 1.01 -16.39 -11.25
C ILE A 8 1.67 -14.99 -11.18
N GLY A 9 2.61 -14.69 -12.07
CA GLY A 9 3.27 -13.39 -12.14
C GLY A 9 2.32 -12.24 -12.46
N VAL A 10 1.45 -12.40 -13.47
CA VAL A 10 0.44 -11.39 -13.82
C VAL A 10 -0.57 -11.22 -12.68
N GLY A 11 -1.00 -12.31 -12.04
CA GLY A 11 -1.90 -12.25 -10.88
C GLY A 11 -1.29 -11.46 -9.73
N ALA A 12 -0.03 -11.74 -9.38
CA ALA A 12 0.69 -11.01 -8.35
C ALA A 12 0.85 -9.52 -8.69
N LEU A 13 1.11 -9.19 -9.96
CA LEU A 13 1.23 -7.82 -10.44
C LEU A 13 -0.10 -7.06 -10.30
N LEU A 14 -1.21 -7.67 -10.74
CA LEU A 14 -2.54 -7.06 -10.66
C LEU A 14 -2.97 -6.85 -9.20
N ILE A 15 -2.77 -7.84 -8.34
CA ILE A 15 -3.06 -7.71 -6.90
C ILE A 15 -2.17 -6.65 -6.26
N GLY A 16 -0.88 -6.61 -6.63
CA GLY A 16 0.06 -5.58 -6.21
C GLY A 16 -0.39 -4.17 -6.59
N LEU A 17 -0.81 -3.96 -7.85
CA LEU A 17 -1.37 -2.69 -8.32
C LEU A 17 -2.64 -2.31 -7.59
N LEU A 18 -3.56 -3.26 -7.40
CA LEU A 18 -4.82 -3.05 -6.69
C LEU A 18 -4.55 -2.57 -5.25
N LEU A 19 -3.59 -3.19 -4.57
CA LEU A 19 -3.20 -2.82 -3.20
C LEU A 19 -2.46 -1.49 -3.11
N THR A 20 -1.66 -1.15 -4.13
CA THR A 20 -0.92 0.13 -4.18
C THR A 20 -1.85 1.31 -4.50
N PHE A 21 -2.79 1.15 -5.45
CA PHE A 21 -3.59 2.24 -6.01
C PHE A 21 -5.05 2.26 -5.56
N ILE A 22 -5.72 1.12 -5.46
CA ILE A 22 -7.17 1.11 -5.24
C ILE A 22 -7.51 1.00 -3.75
N LEU A 23 -6.87 0.07 -3.03
CA LEU A 23 -7.21 -0.10 -1.62
C LEU A 23 -6.74 1.09 -0.75
N PRO A 24 -7.61 1.60 0.14
CA PRO A 24 -7.21 2.59 1.12
C PRO A 24 -6.07 2.03 1.99
N PRO A 25 -4.94 2.74 2.14
CA PRO A 25 -3.99 2.39 3.19
C PRO A 25 -4.76 2.52 4.49
N GLY A 26 -4.93 1.38 5.20
CA GLY A 26 -5.69 1.33 6.45
C GLY A 26 -5.20 2.37 7.46
N ARG A 27 -5.89 2.55 8.58
CA ARG A 27 -5.44 3.48 9.63
C ARG A 27 -4.01 3.16 10.09
N ARG A 28 -3.21 4.17 10.46
CA ARG A 28 -1.90 3.98 11.12
C ARG A 28 -2.18 3.15 12.38
N GLY A 29 -1.77 1.90 12.35
CA GLY A 29 -2.05 0.90 13.37
C GLY A 29 -1.21 -0.34 13.11
N ARG A 30 -1.35 -1.37 13.95
CA ARG A 30 -0.46 -2.55 13.98
C ARG A 30 -0.35 -3.28 12.63
N TYR A 31 -1.39 -3.23 11.80
CA TYR A 31 -1.45 -3.92 10.50
C TYR A 31 -0.92 -3.11 9.31
N ALA A 32 -0.49 -1.86 9.54
CA ALA A 32 0.04 -0.99 8.49
C ALA A 32 1.30 -1.56 7.84
N LEU A 33 2.22 -2.04 8.69
CA LEU A 33 3.51 -2.59 8.28
C LEU A 33 3.34 -3.91 7.53
N LEU A 34 2.43 -4.77 7.99
CA LEU A 34 2.06 -6.01 7.30
C LEU A 34 1.51 -5.73 5.89
N GLY A 35 0.67 -4.70 5.74
CA GLY A 35 0.17 -4.29 4.43
C GLY A 35 1.28 -3.81 3.49
N SER A 36 2.28 -3.09 4.00
CA SER A 36 3.43 -2.65 3.21
C SER A 36 4.33 -3.81 2.80
N ILE A 37 4.60 -4.75 3.72
CA ILE A 37 5.37 -5.97 3.44
C ILE A 37 4.64 -6.82 2.39
N ALA A 38 3.33 -7.00 2.52
CA ALA A 38 2.56 -7.77 1.54
C ALA A 38 2.64 -7.17 0.13
N VAL A 39 2.56 -5.84 -0.01
CA VAL A 39 2.74 -5.16 -1.30
C VAL A 39 4.15 -5.35 -1.83
N PHE A 40 5.16 -5.19 -0.98
CA PHE A 40 6.55 -5.40 -1.37
C PHE A 40 6.77 -6.82 -1.91
N VAL A 41 6.32 -7.83 -1.18
CA VAL A 41 6.44 -9.24 -1.58
C VAL A 41 5.71 -9.51 -2.89
N LEU A 42 4.50 -8.98 -3.09
CA LEU A 42 3.76 -9.13 -4.34
C LEU A 42 4.52 -8.58 -5.55
N TRP A 43 5.19 -7.43 -5.40
CA TRP A 43 6.00 -6.84 -6.47
C TRP A 43 7.27 -7.64 -6.76
N VAL A 44 7.93 -8.16 -5.73
CA VAL A 44 9.10 -9.05 -5.90
C VAL A 44 8.70 -10.35 -6.60
N VAL A 45 7.58 -10.97 -6.18
CA VAL A 45 7.04 -12.19 -6.79
C VAL A 45 6.61 -11.94 -8.24
N ALA A 46 5.94 -10.82 -8.52
CA ALA A 46 5.56 -10.44 -9.87
C ALA A 46 6.79 -10.31 -10.78
N ALA A 47 7.83 -9.60 -10.33
CA ALA A 47 9.07 -9.47 -11.10
C ALA A 47 9.77 -10.81 -11.30
N PHE A 48 9.80 -11.68 -10.29
CA PHE A 48 10.40 -13.01 -10.38
C PHE A 48 9.75 -13.88 -11.46
N TYR A 49 8.43 -13.86 -11.57
CA TYR A 49 7.70 -14.71 -12.53
C TYR A 49 7.53 -14.09 -13.91
N LEU A 50 7.58 -12.76 -14.03
CA LEU A 50 7.36 -12.05 -15.31
C LEU A 50 8.65 -11.69 -16.03
N TRP A 51 9.77 -11.62 -15.31
CA TRP A 51 11.02 -11.21 -15.91
C TRP A 51 11.88 -12.43 -16.27
N PRO A 52 12.01 -12.78 -17.56
CA PRO A 52 12.90 -13.84 -18.00
C PRO A 52 14.34 -13.32 -17.93
N LEU A 53 14.99 -13.45 -16.76
CA LEU A 53 16.41 -13.12 -16.60
C LEU A 53 17.26 -14.39 -16.62
N ASP A 54 18.38 -14.27 -17.32
CA ASP A 54 19.39 -15.32 -17.41
C ASP A 54 19.87 -15.72 -16.00
N PRO A 55 19.75 -17.01 -15.61
CA PRO A 55 20.13 -17.48 -14.27
C PRO A 55 21.63 -17.35 -13.96
N ARG A 56 22.45 -17.00 -14.96
CA ARG A 56 23.91 -16.82 -14.83
C ARG A 56 24.30 -15.58 -14.02
N ASN A 57 23.43 -14.57 -13.93
CA ASN A 57 23.69 -13.36 -13.15
C ASN A 57 22.86 -13.38 -11.86
N GLY A 58 23.38 -14.09 -10.85
CA GLY A 58 22.69 -14.46 -9.60
C GLY A 58 22.13 -13.33 -8.71
N TRP A 59 22.28 -12.05 -9.06
CA TRP A 59 21.64 -10.93 -8.36
C TRP A 59 20.69 -10.09 -9.24
N ASN A 60 20.79 -10.20 -10.57
CA ASN A 60 20.03 -9.33 -11.47
C ASN A 60 18.52 -9.65 -11.50
N TRP A 61 18.13 -10.88 -11.16
CA TRP A 61 16.74 -11.36 -11.20
C TRP A 61 15.85 -10.81 -10.07
N VAL A 62 16.42 -10.50 -8.91
CA VAL A 62 15.65 -10.00 -7.75
C VAL A 62 15.65 -8.47 -7.68
N LEU A 63 16.73 -7.83 -8.15
CA LEU A 63 16.92 -6.37 -8.11
C LEU A 63 15.73 -5.56 -8.66
N PRO A 64 15.19 -5.82 -9.87
CA PRO A 64 14.09 -5.02 -10.41
C PRO A 64 12.81 -5.17 -9.57
N GLY A 65 12.56 -6.37 -9.02
CA GLY A 65 11.43 -6.63 -8.12
C GLY A 65 11.54 -5.87 -6.80
N VAL A 66 12.74 -5.82 -6.22
CA VAL A 66 13.01 -5.07 -4.99
C VAL A 66 12.84 -3.57 -5.21
N ILE A 67 13.37 -3.02 -6.30
CA ILE A 67 13.23 -1.60 -6.65
C ILE A 67 11.76 -1.25 -6.85
N ALA A 68 11.03 -2.02 -7.66
CA ALA A 68 9.62 -1.78 -7.92
C ALA A 68 8.77 -1.90 -6.64
N GLY A 69 9.05 -2.90 -5.80
CA GLY A 69 8.38 -3.07 -4.51
C GLY A 69 8.64 -1.91 -3.56
N ALA A 70 9.88 -1.42 -3.47
CA ALA A 70 10.23 -0.27 -2.65
C ALA A 70 9.50 1.01 -3.12
N VAL A 71 9.48 1.26 -4.44
CA VAL A 71 8.75 2.38 -5.04
C VAL A 71 7.24 2.27 -4.74
N ALA A 72 6.65 1.08 -4.86
CA ALA A 72 5.24 0.86 -4.56
C ALA A 72 4.89 1.15 -3.09
N VAL A 73 5.75 0.74 -2.15
CA VAL A 73 5.58 1.04 -0.72
C VAL A 73 5.64 2.55 -0.46
N ILE A 74 6.61 3.25 -1.07
CA ILE A 74 6.76 4.70 -0.95
C ILE A 74 5.52 5.42 -1.48
N ILE A 75 5.05 5.07 -2.69
CA ILE A 75 3.83 5.64 -3.27
C ILE A 75 2.64 5.45 -2.33
N ARG A 76 2.50 4.25 -1.75
CA ARG A 76 1.42 3.95 -0.81
C ARG A 76 1.49 4.81 0.45
N ASP A 77 2.69 5.06 0.99
CA ASP A 77 2.86 5.88 2.18
C ASP A 77 2.63 7.37 1.88
N ILE A 78 3.08 7.87 0.72
CA ILE A 78 2.78 9.23 0.24
C ILE A 78 1.26 9.42 0.10
N ARG A 79 0.54 8.45 -0.49
CA ARG A 79 -0.93 8.53 -0.60
C ARG A 79 -1.61 8.56 0.76
N ARG A 80 -1.08 7.84 1.74
CA ARG A 80 -1.58 7.85 3.11
C ARG A 80 -1.36 9.21 3.76
N TRP A 81 -0.17 9.77 3.58
CA TRP A 81 0.19 11.10 4.03
C TRP A 81 -0.72 12.16 3.39
N ALA A 82 -0.94 12.11 2.08
CA ALA A 82 -1.85 13.02 1.38
C ALA A 82 -3.28 12.99 1.96
N ARG A 83 -3.85 11.80 2.23
CA ARG A 83 -5.16 11.68 2.87
C ARG A 83 -5.19 12.22 4.30
N TYR A 84 -4.10 12.07 5.04
CA TYR A 84 -3.98 12.64 6.37
C TYR A 84 -4.04 14.18 6.32
N PHE A 85 -3.31 14.79 5.37
CA PHE A 85 -3.33 16.23 5.14
C PHE A 85 -4.69 16.74 4.64
N GLN A 86 -5.35 16.02 3.73
CA GLN A 86 -6.71 16.35 3.28
C GLN A 86 -7.72 16.32 4.44
N ASN A 87 -7.61 15.34 5.35
CA ASN A 87 -8.46 15.29 6.53
C ASN A 87 -8.17 16.42 7.53
N LEU A 88 -6.91 16.81 7.69
CA LEU A 88 -6.52 17.94 8.53
C LEU A 88 -7.08 19.26 7.99
N SER A 89 -6.91 19.52 6.69
CA SER A 89 -7.42 20.74 6.07
C SER A 89 -8.96 20.81 6.14
N TYR A 90 -9.64 19.68 5.96
CA TYR A 90 -11.09 19.59 6.15
C TYR A 90 -11.52 19.97 7.57
N ARG A 91 -10.80 19.47 8.59
CA ARG A 91 -11.09 19.76 10.01
C ARG A 91 -10.85 21.21 10.40
N VAL A 92 -9.87 21.86 9.79
CA VAL A 92 -9.53 23.26 10.06
C VAL A 92 -10.54 24.21 9.40
N ARG A 93 -11.05 23.86 8.20
CA ARG A 93 -11.96 24.73 7.44
C ARG A 93 -13.43 24.57 7.78
N HIS A 94 -13.89 23.43 8.31
CA HIS A 94 -15.32 23.23 8.61
C HIS A 94 -15.72 23.74 10.00
N PRO A 95 -16.57 24.80 10.11
CA PRO A 95 -17.00 25.34 11.40
C PRO A 95 -17.78 24.33 12.28
N TYR A 96 -18.46 23.36 11.65
CA TYR A 96 -19.21 22.30 12.35
C TYR A 96 -18.34 21.21 13.00
N TYR A 97 -17.05 21.10 12.62
CA TYR A 97 -16.15 20.10 13.21
C TYR A 97 -15.88 20.39 14.69
N TRP A 98 -15.75 21.67 15.06
CA TRP A 98 -15.56 22.08 16.47
C TRP A 98 -16.79 21.82 17.32
N TYR A 99 -17.99 22.14 16.81
CA TYR A 99 -19.25 21.97 17.53
C TYR A 99 -19.58 20.49 17.84
N SER A 100 -19.36 19.59 16.87
CA SER A 100 -19.58 18.15 17.07
C SER A 100 -18.63 17.53 18.09
N ARG A 101 -17.37 17.97 18.10
CA ARG A 101 -16.35 17.49 19.06
C ARG A 101 -16.66 17.94 20.49
N PHE A 102 -17.15 19.17 20.65
CA PHE A 102 -17.54 19.73 21.95
C PHE A 102 -18.81 19.07 22.53
N ARG A 103 -19.78 18.68 21.67
CA ARG A 103 -20.95 17.88 22.09
C ARG A 103 -20.55 16.45 22.49
N ALA A 104 -19.63 15.84 21.75
CA ALA A 104 -19.17 14.47 22.02
C ALA A 104 -18.40 14.36 23.35
N SER A 105 -17.58 15.36 23.71
CA SER A 105 -16.86 15.39 24.98
C SER A 105 -17.78 15.59 26.18
N ARG A 106 -18.87 16.35 26.05
CA ARG A 106 -19.89 16.48 27.11
C ARG A 106 -20.65 15.18 27.38
N ARG A 107 -20.93 14.36 26.36
CA ARG A 107 -21.65 13.09 26.53
C ARG A 107 -20.83 11.99 27.23
N ARG A 108 -19.50 12.06 27.21
CA ARG A 108 -18.64 11.06 27.87
C ARG A 108 -18.38 11.35 29.35
N ARG A 109 -18.77 12.53 29.82
CA ARG A 109 -18.61 12.95 31.23
C ARG A 109 -19.90 12.82 32.05
N ARG A 110 -21.00 12.43 31.41
CA ARG A 110 -22.24 12.02 32.07
C ARG A 110 -22.32 10.50 31.97
#